data_AF-A0A2M8CH59-F1
#
_entry.id   AF-A0A2M8CH59-F1
#
_cell.length_a   1.000
_cell.length_b   1.000
_cell.length_c   1.000
_cell.angle_alpha   90.00
_cell.angle_beta   90.00
_cell.angle_gamma   90.00
#
_symmetry.space_group_name_H-M   'P 1'
#
loop_
_entity.id
_entity.type
_entity.pdbx_description
1 polymer ?
#
loop_
_entity_poly.entity_id
_entity_poly.type
_entity_poly.pdbx_seq_one_letter_code
_entity_poly.pdbx_strand_id
1 'polypeptide(L)' 'YKFWKEDNHAIELDCTETEMIDQKINYIHENPLKDGIVDDVCDYLYSSARNYCDQKGLLEIEFL' A
#
# COMPACT_ATOMS: atom_id res chain seq x y z
N TYR A 1 -4.73 0.53 29.44
CA TYR A 1 -4.38 1.39 28.29
C TYR A 1 -4.76 0.64 27.02
N LYS A 2 -5.50 1.28 26.11
CA LYS A 2 -5.94 0.67 24.85
C LYS A 2 -5.25 1.38 23.70
N PHE A 3 -4.32 0.69 23.06
CA PHE A 3 -3.51 1.24 21.97
C PHE A 3 -4.26 1.21 20.62
N TRP A 4 -4.99 0.13 20.35
CA TRP A 4 -5.73 -0.05 19.11
C TRP A 4 -7.11 0.60 19.16
N LYS A 5 -7.52 1.20 18.03
CA LYS A 5 -8.91 1.59 17.80
C LYS A 5 -9.76 0.34 17.56
N GLU A 6 -11.01 0.37 17.99
CA GLU A 6 -11.96 -0.75 17.82
C GLU A 6 -12.58 -0.82 16.42
N ASP A 7 -12.44 0.25 15.65
CA ASP A 7 -13.02 0.37 14.33
C ASP A 7 -12.03 -0.14 13.26
N ASN A 8 -12.55 -0.89 12.29
CA ASN A 8 -11.84 -1.30 11.08
C ASN A 8 -12.79 -1.14 9.88
N HIS A 9 -12.22 -0.77 8.73
CA HIS A 9 -12.97 -0.61 7.50
C HIS A 9 -12.55 -1.68 6.50
N ALA A 10 -12.98 -2.91 6.73
CA ALA A 10 -12.75 -4.01 5.82
C ALA A 10 -13.57 -3.82 4.53
N ILE A 11 -12.93 -3.97 3.38
CA ILE A 11 -13.54 -3.94 2.05
C ILE A 11 -13.19 -5.25 1.38
N GLU A 12 -14.19 -5.96 0.87
CA GLU A 12 -13.98 -7.16 0.06
C GLU A 12 -13.44 -6.78 -1.32
N LEU A 13 -12.48 -7.56 -1.81
CA LEU A 13 -11.93 -7.41 -3.15
C LEU A 13 -12.34 -8.62 -3.98
N ASP A 14 -13.05 -8.35 -5.08
CA ASP A 14 -13.34 -9.38 -6.08
C ASP A 14 -12.13 -9.56 -6.99
N CYS A 15 -11.56 -10.77 -7.01
CA CYS A 15 -10.40 -11.14 -7.81
C CYS A 15 -10.65 -10.98 -9.33
N THR A 16 -11.92 -10.98 -9.75
CA THR A 16 -12.31 -10.81 -11.15
C THR A 16 -12.36 -9.33 -11.58
N GLU A 17 -12.37 -8.40 -10.61
CA GLU A 17 -12.38 -6.96 -10.85
C GLU A 17 -10.99 -6.35 -10.61
N THR A 18 -10.07 -6.57 -11.57
CA THR A 18 -8.68 -6.09 -11.47
C THR A 18 -8.58 -4.57 -11.23
N GLU A 19 -9.49 -3.77 -11.79
CA GLU A 19 -9.51 -2.32 -11.59
C GLU A 19 -9.68 -1.92 -10.12
N MET A 20 -10.48 -2.68 -9.35
CA MET A 20 -10.69 -2.42 -7.93
C MET A 20 -9.42 -2.74 -7.13
N ILE A 21 -8.71 -3.81 -7.50
CA ILE A 21 -7.44 -4.20 -6.89
C ILE A 21 -6.39 -3.12 -7.12
N ASP A 22 -6.20 -2.70 -8.37
CA ASP A 22 -5.24 -1.66 -8.75
C ASP A 22 -5.54 -0.34 -8.04
N GLN A 23 -6.82 0.03 -7.95
CA GLN A 23 -7.24 1.23 -7.21
C GLN A 23 -6.82 1.16 -5.73
N LYS A 24 -7.00 0.01 -5.06
CA LYS A 24 -6.62 -0.13 -3.65
C LYS A 24 -5.11 -0.17 -3.45
N ILE A 25 -4.37 -0.83 -4.36
CA ILE A 25 -2.90 -0.83 -4.33
C ILE A 25 -2.38 0.61 -4.43
N ASN A 26 -2.84 1.36 -5.44
CA ASN A 26 -2.45 2.76 -5.62
C ASN A 26 -2.80 3.62 -4.40
N TYR A 27 -4.01 3.45 -3.84
CA TYR A 27 -4.39 4.15 -2.61
C TYR A 27 -3.41 3.89 -1.47
N ILE A 28 -3.00 2.64 -1.24
CA ILE A 28 -2.07 2.27 -0.18
C ILE A 28 -0.67 2.87 -0.43
N HIS A 29 -0.18 2.81 -1.68
CA HIS A 29 1.14 3.33 -2.05
C HIS A 29 1.22 4.86 -2.02
N GLU A 30 0.12 5.55 -2.33
CA GLU A 30 0.04 7.02 -2.32
C GLU A 30 -0.16 7.61 -0.92
N ASN A 31 -0.58 6.83 0.08
CA ASN A 31 -0.86 7.36 1.42
C ASN A 31 0.33 8.13 2.04
N PRO A 32 1.58 7.61 2.02
CA PRO A 32 2.73 8.34 2.56
C PRO A 32 3.00 9.68 1.84
N LEU A 33 2.71 9.76 0.55
CA LEU A 33 2.83 10.99 -0.25
C LEU A 33 1.73 11.99 0.13
N LYS A 34 0.47 11.54 0.21
CA LYS A 34 -0.68 12.37 0.59
C LYS A 34 -0.57 12.92 2.02
N ASP A 35 0.02 12.14 2.92
CA ASP A 35 0.28 12.56 4.30
C ASP A 35 1.53 13.47 4.43
N GLY A 36 2.25 13.71 3.34
CA GLY A 36 3.44 14.58 3.31
C GLY A 36 4.66 13.98 4.03
N ILE A 37 4.73 12.65 4.15
CA ILE A 37 5.85 11.93 4.77
C ILE A 37 7.03 11.84 3.79
N VAL A 38 6.73 11.71 2.49
CA VAL A 38 7.69 11.59 1.40
C VAL A 38 7.26 12.44 0.21
N ASP A 39 8.21 12.85 -0.63
CA ASP A 39 7.96 13.59 -1.87
C ASP A 39 7.67 12.67 -3.08
N ASP A 40 8.00 11.37 -2.96
CA ASP A 40 7.74 10.33 -3.96
C ASP A 40 7.27 9.03 -3.28
N VAL A 41 6.31 8.32 -3.90
CA VAL A 41 5.74 7.08 -3.35
C VAL A 41 6.79 5.97 -3.17
N CYS A 42 7.80 5.93 -4.03
CA CYS A 42 8.88 4.96 -4.00
C CYS A 42 9.87 5.24 -2.86
N ASP A 43 9.88 6.44 -2.26
CA ASP A 43 10.83 6.77 -1.19
C ASP A 43 10.42 6.22 0.18
N TYR A 44 9.17 5.77 0.33
CA TYR A 44 8.71 5.26 1.62
C TYR A 44 9.23 3.85 1.91
N LEU A 45 10.22 3.77 2.81
CA LEU A 45 10.94 2.55 3.17
C LEU A 45 10.03 1.39 3.64
N TYR A 46 8.95 1.72 4.34
CA TYR A 46 8.03 0.73 4.93
C TYR A 46 6.80 0.44 4.07
N SER A 47 6.90 0.63 2.76
CA SER A 47 5.89 0.23 1.78
C SER A 47 6.46 -0.66 0.70
N SER A 48 5.61 -1.55 0.19
CA SER A 48 5.88 -2.34 -1.01
C SER A 48 5.94 -1.49 -2.29
N ALA A 49 5.52 -0.23 -2.27
CA ALA A 49 5.59 0.69 -3.42
C ALA A 49 6.97 0.66 -4.09
N ARG A 50 8.04 0.56 -3.30
CA ARG A 50 9.42 0.39 -3.77
C ARG A 50 9.58 -0.73 -4.80
N ASN A 51 9.04 -1.91 -4.48
CA ASN A 51 9.11 -3.08 -5.35
C ASN A 51 8.38 -2.85 -6.68
N TYR A 52 7.31 -2.05 -6.68
CA TYR A 52 6.56 -1.69 -7.89
C TYR A 52 7.25 -0.60 -8.71
N CYS A 53 8.21 0.11 -8.12
CA CYS A 53 9.06 1.11 -8.79
C CYS A 53 10.41 0.54 -9.24
N ASP A 54 10.54 -0.78 -9.42
CA ASP A 54 11.79 -1.47 -9.72
C ASP A 54 12.92 -1.21 -8.69
N GLN A 55 12.56 -0.77 -7.48
CA GLN A 55 13.49 -0.61 -6.37
C GLN A 55 13.45 -1.81 -5.43
N LYS A 56 14.57 -2.10 -4.77
CA LYS A 56 14.60 -3.12 -3.74
C LYS A 56 13.80 -2.66 -2.50
N GLY A 57 12.68 -3.34 -2.24
CA GLY A 57 11.94 -3.22 -0.99
C GLY A 57 12.62 -3.93 0.17
N LEU A 58 12.12 -3.71 1.39
CA LEU A 58 12.62 -4.41 2.58
C LEU A 58 12.30 -5.91 2.55
N LEU A 59 11.22 -6.29 1.88
CA LEU A 59 10.77 -7.65 1.69
C LEU A 59 10.62 -7.91 0.19
N GLU A 60 10.89 -9.16 -0.22
CA GLU A 60 10.63 -9.62 -1.57
C GLU A 60 9.13 -9.84 -1.76
N ILE A 61 8.63 -9.56 -2.97
CA ILE A 61 7.23 -9.78 -3.35
C ILE A 61 7.19 -10.93 -4.35
N GLU A 62 6.27 -11.87 -4.13
CA GLU A 62 5.98 -12.95 -5.05
C GLU A 62 4.61 -12.69 -5.68
N PHE A 63 4.57 -12.69 -7.01
CA PHE A 63 3.31 -12.64 -7.77
C PHE A 63 2.85 -14.08 -7.99
N LEU A 64 1.60 -14.37 -7.63
CA LEU A 64 0.96 -15.69 -7.75
C LEU A 64 0.30 -15.89 -9.13
#